data_AF-A0A182SUS8-F1
#
_entry.id   AF-A0A182SUS8-F1
#
_cell.length_a   1.000
_cell.length_b   1.000
_cell.length_c   1.000
_cell.angle_alpha   90.00
_cell.angle_beta   90.00
_cell.angle_gamma   90.00
#
_symmetry.space_group_name_H-M   'P 1'
#
loop_
_entity.id
_entity.type
_entity.pdbx_description
1 polymer ?
#
loop_
_entity_poly.entity_id
_entity_poly.type
_entity_poly.pdbx_seq_one_letter_code
_entity_poly.pdbx_strand_id
1 'polypeptide(L)'
;MEQELALDDATFKMVAERCIDRMRFQGQHAKAIEVHKVLIRRFDNEPQYRNQLAVSYLYMNRCVPIFADYEGIETDQQGTQDGRFYFQLGDALQRLGRNSEALDVYRKGVQKKLFLSLYQRSLYNVDGLRSRPFWTEEQTTYATELELIRAQWQQVRDEGLKLLSSAGVFVNESENLRDRGDWKQLELFSRGTRVERNCGRAPLTCRLVEQYFPAARTCKRGQVKFSVMHPGTHVWPHCGPTNCRIRAHLGLSVPPGTYIRVAEETR
;
A
#
# COMPACT_ATOMS: atom_id res chain seq x y z
N MET A 1 -8.96 -52.42 15.98
CA MET A 1 -9.14 -52.37 14.52
C MET A 1 -9.43 -50.92 14.16
N GLU A 2 -8.42 -50.06 14.25
CA GLU A 2 -8.48 -48.67 13.80
C GLU A 2 -7.42 -48.57 12.70
N GLN A 3 -7.83 -48.90 11.47
CA GLN A 3 -7.13 -48.41 10.31
C GLN A 3 -7.54 -46.95 10.18
N GLU A 4 -6.71 -46.03 10.68
CA GLU A 4 -6.72 -44.67 10.15
C GLU A 4 -6.57 -44.81 8.62
N LEU A 5 -7.63 -44.47 7.89
CA LEU A 5 -7.57 -44.26 6.46
C LEU A 5 -6.59 -43.12 6.22
N ALA A 6 -5.31 -43.46 6.09
CA ALA A 6 -4.30 -42.54 5.60
C ALA A 6 -4.74 -42.14 4.19
N LEU A 7 -5.35 -40.97 4.08
CA LEU A 7 -5.64 -40.36 2.78
C LEU A 7 -4.35 -40.42 1.96
N ASP A 8 -4.47 -40.93 0.73
CA ASP A 8 -3.38 -40.89 -0.22
C ASP A 8 -2.99 -39.43 -0.49
N ASP A 9 -1.72 -39.21 -0.82
CA ASP A 9 -1.17 -37.87 -0.92
C ASP A 9 -1.86 -37.02 -2.00
N ALA A 10 -2.34 -37.63 -3.08
CA ALA A 10 -3.05 -36.90 -4.13
C ALA A 10 -4.41 -36.40 -3.63
N THR A 11 -5.19 -37.25 -2.96
CA THR A 11 -6.47 -36.84 -2.36
C THR A 11 -6.25 -35.81 -1.25
N PHE A 12 -5.23 -35.98 -0.41
CA PHE A 12 -4.91 -35.03 0.65
C PHE A 12 -4.59 -33.63 0.09
N LYS A 13 -3.73 -33.54 -0.93
CA LYS A 13 -3.39 -32.27 -1.59
C LYS A 13 -4.62 -31.59 -2.16
N MET A 14 -5.42 -32.31 -2.95
CA MET A 14 -6.64 -31.78 -3.56
C MET A 14 -7.62 -31.23 -2.50
N VAL A 15 -7.83 -31.96 -1.40
CA VAL A 15 -8.74 -31.52 -0.33
C VAL A 15 -8.17 -30.29 0.39
N ALA A 16 -6.88 -30.28 0.70
CA ALA A 16 -6.23 -29.18 1.39
C ALA A 16 -6.24 -27.89 0.54
N GLU A 17 -5.93 -27.98 -0.75
CA GLU A 17 -5.97 -26.86 -1.70
C GLU A 17 -7.39 -26.27 -1.82
N ARG A 18 -8.41 -27.11 -2.02
CA ARG A 18 -9.81 -26.64 -2.07
C ARG A 18 -10.26 -26.01 -0.75
N CYS A 19 -9.79 -26.55 0.37
CA CYS A 19 -10.07 -26.02 1.70
C CYS A 19 -9.47 -24.62 1.86
N ILE A 20 -8.20 -24.46 1.48
CA ILE A 20 -7.48 -23.19 1.47
C ILE A 20 -8.20 -22.14 0.63
N ASP A 21 -8.57 -22.49 -0.61
CA ASP A 21 -9.21 -21.54 -1.52
C ASP A 21 -10.55 -21.08 -0.98
N ARG A 22 -11.35 -22.00 -0.43
CA ARG A 22 -12.61 -21.66 0.24
C ARG A 22 -12.39 -20.76 1.45
N MET A 23 -11.41 -21.08 2.31
CA MET A 23 -11.12 -20.27 3.49
C MET A 23 -10.68 -18.85 3.10
N ARG A 24 -9.84 -18.71 2.07
CA ARG A 24 -9.44 -17.40 1.54
C ARG A 24 -10.63 -16.63 0.97
N PHE A 25 -11.48 -17.29 0.19
CA PHE A 25 -12.69 -16.68 -0.36
C PHE A 25 -13.62 -16.15 0.73
N GLN A 26 -13.69 -16.85 1.86
CA GLN A 26 -14.49 -16.44 3.03
C GLN A 26 -13.78 -15.42 3.95
N GLY A 27 -12.57 -14.95 3.60
CA GLY A 27 -11.78 -14.04 4.44
C GLY A 27 -11.15 -14.71 5.68
N GLN A 28 -11.22 -16.04 5.80
CA GLN A 28 -10.69 -16.82 6.94
C GLN A 28 -9.19 -17.12 6.78
N HIS A 29 -8.39 -16.10 6.50
CA HIS A 29 -6.97 -16.24 6.16
C HIS A 29 -6.13 -16.91 7.27
N ALA A 30 -6.45 -16.66 8.54
CA ALA A 30 -5.76 -17.28 9.67
C ALA A 30 -5.95 -18.82 9.70
N LYS A 31 -7.13 -19.31 9.33
CA LYS A 31 -7.38 -20.75 9.23
C LYS A 31 -6.69 -21.36 8.02
N ALA A 32 -6.67 -20.63 6.90
CA ALA A 32 -5.95 -21.06 5.70
C ALA A 32 -4.45 -21.25 5.98
N ILE A 33 -3.85 -20.40 6.83
CA ILE A 33 -2.45 -20.53 7.26
C ILE A 33 -2.19 -21.86 7.98
N GLU A 34 -3.09 -22.27 8.89
CA GLU A 34 -2.91 -23.52 9.62
C GLU A 34 -2.97 -24.73 8.68
N VAL A 35 -3.88 -24.73 7.71
CA VAL A 35 -3.94 -25.78 6.67
C VAL A 35 -2.66 -25.82 5.82
N HIS A 36 -2.13 -24.66 5.43
CA HIS A 36 -0.86 -24.58 4.71
C HIS A 36 0.32 -25.14 5.51
N LYS A 37 0.41 -24.85 6.81
CA LYS A 37 1.47 -25.40 7.66
C LYS A 37 1.44 -26.92 7.71
N VAL A 38 0.24 -27.52 7.70
CA VAL A 38 0.09 -28.97 7.62
C VAL A 38 0.55 -29.51 6.26
N LEU A 39 0.16 -28.85 5.17
CA LEU A 39 0.64 -29.18 3.80
C LEU A 39 2.17 -29.12 3.71
N ILE A 40 2.79 -28.04 4.19
CA ILE A 40 4.25 -27.86 4.14
C ILE A 40 4.99 -28.89 5.01
N ARG A 41 4.43 -29.27 6.17
CA ARG A 41 5.03 -30.33 7.00
C ARG A 41 5.01 -31.70 6.33
N ARG A 42 3.99 -31.97 5.51
CA ARG A 42 3.82 -33.27 4.82
C ARG A 42 4.52 -33.32 3.45
N PHE A 43 4.62 -32.18 2.77
CA PHE A 43 5.24 -32.03 1.44
C PHE A 43 6.29 -30.92 1.47
N ASP A 44 7.30 -31.10 2.30
CA ASP A 44 8.35 -30.11 2.54
C ASP A 44 9.28 -29.91 1.34
N ASN A 45 9.26 -30.86 0.39
CA ASN A 45 9.96 -30.82 -0.89
C ASN A 45 9.20 -30.04 -1.99
N GLU A 46 7.97 -29.59 -1.73
CA GLU A 46 7.13 -28.88 -2.70
C GLU A 46 7.02 -27.38 -2.34
N PRO A 47 7.89 -26.53 -2.91
CA PRO A 47 7.98 -25.13 -2.50
C PRO A 47 6.70 -24.34 -2.81
N GLN A 48 5.90 -24.75 -3.80
CA GLN A 48 4.58 -24.18 -4.11
C GLN A 48 3.69 -23.98 -2.88
N TYR A 49 3.73 -24.86 -1.87
CA TYR A 49 2.91 -24.72 -0.67
C TYR A 49 3.41 -23.64 0.28
N ARG A 50 4.72 -23.40 0.35
CA ARG A 50 5.29 -22.25 1.08
C ARG A 50 4.90 -20.94 0.39
N ASN A 51 4.81 -20.96 -0.94
CA ASN A 51 4.47 -19.79 -1.76
C ASN A 51 3.00 -19.42 -1.58
N GLN A 52 2.12 -20.42 -1.58
CA GLN A 52 0.73 -20.20 -1.24
C GLN A 52 0.59 -19.76 0.25
N LEU A 53 1.40 -20.26 1.18
CA LEU A 53 1.35 -19.80 2.57
C LEU A 53 1.68 -18.30 2.66
N ALA A 54 2.70 -17.84 1.94
CA ALA A 54 3.01 -16.42 1.79
C ALA A 54 1.81 -15.61 1.29
N VAL A 55 1.06 -16.09 0.27
CA VAL A 55 -0.21 -15.47 -0.19
C VAL A 55 -1.23 -15.32 0.95
N SER A 56 -1.31 -16.28 1.87
CA SER A 56 -2.24 -16.19 3.00
C SER A 56 -1.78 -15.19 4.07
N TYR A 57 -0.46 -15.02 4.26
CA TYR A 57 0.08 -13.97 5.12
C TYR A 57 -0.04 -12.57 4.49
N LEU A 58 0.14 -12.47 3.16
CA LEU A 58 -0.18 -11.32 2.29
C LEU A 58 -1.61 -10.81 2.58
N TYR A 59 -2.60 -11.71 2.41
CA TYR A 59 -3.87 -11.79 3.14
C TYR A 59 -4.07 -10.88 4.37
N MET A 60 -3.23 -11.13 5.35
CA MET A 60 -3.42 -10.66 6.72
C MET A 60 -2.63 -9.41 7.05
N ASN A 61 -1.93 -8.84 6.06
CA ASN A 61 -1.05 -7.68 6.24
C ASN A 61 -0.03 -7.89 7.38
N ARG A 62 0.46 -9.14 7.54
CA ARG A 62 1.47 -9.52 8.54
C ARG A 62 2.84 -9.61 7.88
N CYS A 63 3.84 -8.89 8.39
CA CYS A 63 5.24 -8.91 7.95
C CYS A 63 6.00 -10.25 8.16
N VAL A 64 5.30 -11.37 8.39
CA VAL A 64 5.85 -12.50 9.16
C VAL A 64 6.42 -13.68 8.35
N PRO A 65 6.39 -13.78 7.01
CA PRO A 65 7.19 -14.85 6.41
C PRO A 65 8.12 -14.35 5.30
N ILE A 66 9.05 -13.46 5.65
CA ILE A 66 10.26 -13.17 4.85
C ILE A 66 10.87 -14.48 4.28
N PHE A 67 10.92 -15.53 5.09
CA PHE A 67 11.49 -16.82 4.69
C PHE A 67 10.66 -17.57 3.63
N ALA A 68 9.32 -17.53 3.70
CA ALA A 68 8.49 -18.23 2.72
C ALA A 68 8.44 -17.50 1.37
N ASP A 69 8.43 -16.16 1.38
CA ASP A 69 8.56 -15.36 0.16
C ASP A 69 9.92 -15.55 -0.50
N TYR A 70 10.99 -15.61 0.30
CA TYR A 70 12.36 -15.79 -0.19
C TYR A 70 12.55 -17.16 -0.85
N GLU A 71 12.17 -18.24 -0.17
CA GLU A 71 12.26 -19.60 -0.74
C GLU A 71 11.43 -19.72 -2.02
N GLY A 72 10.25 -19.10 -2.07
CA GLY A 72 9.41 -19.11 -3.27
C GLY A 72 10.00 -18.41 -4.47
N ILE A 73 10.47 -17.17 -4.26
CA ILE A 73 11.07 -16.35 -5.30
C ILE A 73 12.31 -17.02 -5.90
N GLU A 74 13.14 -17.66 -5.08
CA GLU A 74 14.38 -18.33 -5.54
C GLU A 74 14.11 -19.63 -6.31
N THR A 75 12.94 -20.26 -6.17
CA THR A 75 12.64 -21.53 -6.87
C THR A 75 12.32 -21.37 -8.35
N ASP A 76 12.07 -20.15 -8.83
CA ASP A 76 11.63 -19.85 -10.21
C ASP A 76 10.40 -20.66 -10.70
N GLN A 77 9.64 -21.28 -9.78
CA GLN A 77 8.47 -22.08 -10.13
C GLN A 77 7.30 -21.23 -10.63
N GLN A 78 6.45 -21.82 -11.46
CA GLN A 78 5.25 -21.15 -11.98
C GLN A 78 4.33 -20.72 -10.81
N GLY A 79 3.85 -19.46 -10.85
CA GLY A 79 3.00 -18.89 -9.80
C GLY A 79 3.74 -18.22 -8.63
N THR A 80 5.08 -18.33 -8.58
CA THR A 80 5.94 -17.68 -7.56
C THR A 80 6.49 -16.34 -8.03
N GLN A 81 6.48 -16.13 -9.35
CA GLN A 81 7.04 -14.97 -10.03
C GLN A 81 5.99 -13.85 -10.13
N ASP A 82 5.47 -13.42 -8.98
CA ASP A 82 4.43 -12.40 -8.85
C ASP A 82 4.96 -11.17 -8.11
N GLY A 83 4.70 -9.98 -8.64
CA GLY A 83 5.21 -8.73 -8.08
C GLY A 83 4.83 -8.49 -6.62
N ARG A 84 3.74 -9.10 -6.12
CA ARG A 84 3.31 -9.01 -4.71
C ARG A 84 4.34 -9.61 -3.76
N PHE A 85 4.91 -10.77 -4.10
CA PHE A 85 5.91 -11.43 -3.26
C PHE A 85 7.20 -10.60 -3.18
N TYR A 86 7.69 -10.14 -4.33
CA TYR A 86 8.88 -9.28 -4.38
C TYR A 86 8.66 -7.96 -3.62
N PHE A 87 7.46 -7.39 -3.72
CA PHE A 87 7.12 -6.15 -3.05
C PHE A 87 7.13 -6.32 -1.53
N GLN A 88 6.47 -7.37 -1.03
CA GLN A 88 6.41 -7.64 0.40
C GLN A 88 7.73 -8.08 1.01
N LEU A 89 8.47 -8.94 0.32
CA LEU A 89 9.78 -9.37 0.78
C LEU A 89 10.73 -8.18 0.92
N GLY A 90 10.77 -7.31 -0.09
CA GLY A 90 11.55 -6.08 -0.02
C GLY A 90 11.07 -5.14 1.09
N ASP A 91 9.76 -4.92 1.24
CA ASP A 91 9.20 -4.06 2.31
C ASP A 91 9.58 -4.58 3.70
N ALA A 92 9.44 -5.89 3.92
CA ALA A 92 9.78 -6.54 5.17
C ALA A 92 11.30 -6.46 5.47
N LEU A 93 12.16 -6.66 4.47
CA LEU A 93 13.61 -6.47 4.61
C LEU A 93 13.96 -5.02 4.96
N GLN A 94 13.29 -4.02 4.35
CA GLN A 94 13.49 -2.60 4.70
C GLN A 94 13.10 -2.32 6.16
N ARG A 95 11.96 -2.85 6.63
CA ARG A 95 11.51 -2.71 8.02
C ARG A 95 12.47 -3.36 9.03
N LEU A 96 13.20 -4.40 8.62
CA LEU A 96 14.28 -5.02 9.41
C LEU A 96 15.62 -4.28 9.30
N GLY A 97 15.72 -3.19 8.54
CA GLY A 97 16.97 -2.47 8.31
C GLY A 97 17.91 -3.13 7.29
N ARG A 98 17.51 -4.24 6.66
CA ARG A 98 18.28 -5.00 5.64
C ARG A 98 18.12 -4.35 4.26
N ASN A 99 18.48 -3.07 4.15
CA ASN A 99 18.19 -2.24 2.99
C ASN A 99 18.89 -2.71 1.70
N SER A 100 20.12 -3.21 1.79
CA SER A 100 20.86 -3.75 0.63
C SER A 100 20.11 -4.92 0.00
N GLU A 101 19.69 -5.88 0.83
CA GLU A 101 18.98 -7.07 0.40
C GLU A 101 17.60 -6.74 -0.16
N ALA A 102 16.89 -5.77 0.44
CA ALA A 102 15.64 -5.28 -0.11
C ALA A 102 15.83 -4.72 -1.54
N LEU A 103 16.90 -3.94 -1.77
CA LEU A 103 17.22 -3.43 -3.10
C LEU A 103 17.54 -4.55 -4.09
N ASP A 104 18.20 -5.62 -3.66
CA ASP A 104 18.46 -6.79 -4.52
C ASP A 104 17.18 -7.50 -4.94
N VAL A 105 16.24 -7.68 -4.00
CA VAL A 105 14.90 -8.22 -4.31
C VAL A 105 14.17 -7.32 -5.32
N TYR A 106 14.21 -6.01 -5.12
CA TYR A 106 13.58 -5.08 -6.07
C TYR A 106 14.27 -5.09 -7.45
N ARG A 107 15.60 -5.19 -7.52
CA ARG A 107 16.34 -5.34 -8.78
C ARG A 107 15.93 -6.61 -9.52
N LYS A 108 15.81 -7.74 -8.83
CA LYS A 108 15.29 -9.00 -9.40
C LYS A 108 13.87 -8.81 -9.95
N GLY A 109 12.99 -8.13 -9.19
CA GLY A 109 11.64 -7.79 -9.64
C GLY A 109 11.61 -6.94 -10.93
N VAL A 110 12.52 -5.97 -11.06
CA VAL A 110 12.67 -5.16 -12.28
C VAL A 110 13.16 -6.00 -13.46
N GLN A 111 14.18 -6.85 -13.26
CA GLN A 111 14.70 -7.74 -14.31
C GLN A 111 13.62 -8.67 -14.87
N LYS A 112 12.70 -9.12 -14.00
CA LYS A 112 11.53 -9.94 -14.35
C LYS A 112 10.33 -9.14 -14.85
N LYS A 113 10.48 -7.82 -15.02
CA LYS A 113 9.42 -6.89 -15.47
C LYS A 113 8.19 -6.85 -14.55
N LEU A 114 8.35 -7.21 -13.29
CA LEU A 114 7.30 -7.14 -12.26
C LEU A 114 7.15 -5.71 -11.71
N PHE A 115 8.22 -4.93 -11.77
CA PHE A 115 8.23 -3.51 -11.41
C PHE A 115 8.68 -2.66 -12.60
N LEU A 116 8.17 -1.43 -12.67
CA LEU A 116 8.54 -0.47 -13.73
C LEU A 116 9.97 0.04 -13.56
N SER A 117 10.43 0.19 -12.32
CA SER A 117 11.82 0.51 -11.99
C SER A 117 12.12 0.18 -10.53
N LEU A 118 13.38 0.34 -10.12
CA LEU A 118 13.80 0.14 -8.73
C LEU A 118 12.98 0.99 -7.75
N TYR A 119 12.61 2.21 -8.15
CA TYR A 119 11.86 3.16 -7.32
C TYR A 119 10.35 3.16 -7.60
N GLN A 120 9.90 2.58 -8.71
CA GLN A 120 8.49 2.53 -9.12
C GLN A 120 7.96 1.09 -9.10
N ARG A 121 7.49 0.67 -7.92
CA ARG A 121 7.08 -0.72 -7.61
C ARG A 121 5.57 -0.90 -7.46
N SER A 122 4.78 0.03 -8.00
CA SER A 122 3.32 -0.10 -8.06
C SER A 122 2.92 -1.31 -8.92
N LEU A 123 1.81 -1.97 -8.58
CA LEU A 123 1.38 -3.21 -9.25
C LEU A 123 0.18 -3.02 -10.19
N TYR A 124 -0.62 -1.96 -10.02
CA TYR A 124 -1.80 -1.68 -10.83
C TYR A 124 -1.52 -0.53 -11.80
N ASN A 125 -0.80 -0.81 -12.88
CA ASN A 125 -0.25 0.23 -13.76
C ASN A 125 -0.97 0.35 -15.10
N VAL A 126 -0.74 1.48 -15.76
CA VAL A 126 -0.98 1.68 -17.20
C VAL A 126 0.37 1.95 -17.85
N ASP A 127 0.66 1.23 -18.93
CA ASP A 127 1.93 1.33 -19.65
C ASP A 127 2.03 2.65 -20.43
N GLY A 128 3.27 3.12 -20.64
CA GLY A 128 3.55 4.35 -21.40
C GLY A 128 3.31 5.65 -20.63
N LEU A 129 2.77 5.60 -19.40
CA LEU A 129 2.67 6.80 -18.58
C LEU A 129 4.06 7.30 -18.17
N ARG A 130 4.31 8.59 -18.42
CA ARG A 130 5.57 9.25 -18.03
C ARG A 130 5.76 9.14 -16.52
N SER A 131 6.94 8.73 -16.09
CA SER A 131 7.29 8.59 -14.67
C SER A 131 8.42 9.53 -14.28
N ARG A 132 8.32 10.09 -13.07
CA ARG A 132 9.36 10.84 -12.38
C ARG A 132 9.03 10.91 -10.88
N PRO A 133 10.02 11.06 -9.98
CA PRO A 133 9.78 11.19 -8.55
C PRO A 133 9.01 12.47 -8.18
N PHE A 134 9.49 13.62 -8.65
CA PHE A 134 8.88 14.93 -8.43
C PHE A 134 8.44 15.55 -9.75
N TRP A 135 7.27 16.20 -9.72
CA TRP A 135 6.68 16.93 -10.84
C TRP A 135 6.66 18.41 -10.51
N THR A 136 6.99 19.26 -11.49
CA THR A 136 6.66 20.69 -11.42
C THR A 136 5.21 20.89 -11.84
N GLU A 137 4.62 22.02 -11.47
CA GLU A 137 3.21 22.32 -11.72
C GLU A 137 2.90 22.33 -13.22
N GLU A 138 3.79 22.92 -14.01
CA GLU A 138 3.69 23.00 -15.47
C GLU A 138 3.70 21.61 -16.11
N GLN A 139 4.47 20.68 -15.54
CA GLN A 139 4.56 19.31 -16.04
C GLN A 139 3.29 18.50 -15.78
N THR A 140 2.46 18.91 -14.81
CA THR A 140 1.21 18.21 -14.48
C THR A 140 0.04 18.59 -15.38
N THR A 141 0.16 19.70 -16.13
CA THR A 141 -0.96 20.37 -16.85
C THR A 141 -2.07 20.94 -15.96
N TYR A 142 -1.92 20.90 -14.62
CA TYR A 142 -2.89 21.40 -13.64
C TYR A 142 -2.40 22.63 -12.86
N ALA A 143 -1.47 23.41 -13.42
CA ALA A 143 -0.87 24.56 -12.73
C ALA A 143 -1.94 25.58 -12.29
N THR A 144 -2.93 25.85 -13.14
CA THR A 144 -4.03 26.79 -12.85
C THR A 144 -4.89 26.31 -11.68
N GLU A 145 -5.30 25.04 -11.69
CA GLU A 145 -6.13 24.45 -10.64
C GLU A 145 -5.39 24.39 -9.30
N LEU A 146 -4.09 24.05 -9.33
CA LEU A 146 -3.23 24.07 -8.16
C LEU A 146 -3.09 25.48 -7.58
N GLU A 147 -2.90 26.49 -8.42
CA GLU A 147 -2.81 27.89 -7.98
C GLU A 147 -4.13 28.41 -7.41
N LEU A 148 -5.28 28.08 -8.02
CA LEU A 148 -6.60 28.48 -7.51
C LEU A 148 -6.87 27.95 -6.09
N ILE A 149 -6.44 26.72 -5.79
CA ILE A 149 -6.51 26.17 -4.43
C ILE A 149 -5.44 26.80 -3.53
N ARG A 150 -4.20 26.95 -4.02
CA ARG A 150 -3.09 27.55 -3.27
C ARG A 150 -3.43 28.98 -2.84
N ALA A 151 -4.05 29.79 -3.68
CA ALA A 151 -4.46 31.15 -3.33
C ALA A 151 -5.37 31.21 -2.10
N GLN A 152 -6.10 30.12 -1.79
CA GLN A 152 -6.98 29.99 -0.64
C GLN A 152 -6.37 29.17 0.52
N TRP A 153 -5.05 28.90 0.50
CA TRP A 153 -4.40 27.98 1.44
C TRP A 153 -4.62 28.34 2.92
N GLN A 154 -4.70 29.62 3.26
CA GLN A 154 -4.92 30.07 4.64
C GLN A 154 -6.31 29.66 5.15
N GLN A 155 -7.33 29.79 4.31
CA GLN A 155 -8.70 29.41 4.65
C GLN A 155 -8.82 27.87 4.77
N VAL A 156 -8.15 27.13 3.87
CA VAL A 156 -8.05 25.66 3.93
C VAL A 156 -7.33 25.22 5.21
N ARG A 157 -6.25 25.90 5.58
CA ARG A 157 -5.51 25.66 6.82
C ARG A 157 -6.40 25.88 8.04
N ASP A 158 -7.07 27.02 8.11
CA ASP A 158 -7.87 27.41 9.29
C ASP A 158 -9.06 26.45 9.48
N GLU A 159 -9.71 26.03 8.39
CA GLU A 159 -10.74 25.00 8.41
C GLU A 159 -10.18 23.65 8.92
N GLY A 160 -9.03 23.22 8.40
CA GLY A 160 -8.35 21.99 8.84
C GLY A 160 -7.93 22.02 10.32
N LEU A 161 -7.38 23.13 10.80
CA LEU A 161 -6.96 23.30 12.20
C LEU A 161 -8.15 23.30 13.16
N LYS A 162 -9.27 23.94 12.78
CA LYS A 162 -10.52 23.90 13.56
C LYS A 162 -11.07 22.47 13.68
N LEU A 163 -10.92 21.65 12.65
CA LEU A 163 -11.33 20.25 12.68
C LEU A 163 -10.38 19.38 13.49
N LEU A 164 -9.09 19.73 13.54
CA LEU A 164 -8.10 18.99 14.34
C LEU A 164 -8.36 19.12 15.85
N SER A 165 -8.90 20.26 16.31
CA SER A 165 -9.32 20.43 17.71
C SER A 165 -10.61 19.70 18.07
N SER A 166 -11.33 19.17 17.07
CA SER A 166 -12.59 18.45 17.26
C SER A 166 -12.35 16.94 17.42
N ALA A 167 -12.72 16.37 18.57
CA ALA A 167 -12.52 14.96 18.86
C ALA A 167 -13.24 14.03 17.85
N GLY A 168 -12.56 12.96 17.42
CA GLY A 168 -13.13 11.93 16.56
C GLY A 168 -13.40 12.33 15.11
N VAL A 169 -12.88 13.47 14.65
CA VAL A 169 -12.95 13.88 13.23
C VAL A 169 -11.83 13.21 12.44
N PHE A 170 -10.60 13.41 12.87
CA PHE A 170 -9.42 12.77 12.29
C PHE A 170 -9.31 11.33 12.76
N VAL A 171 -9.10 10.41 11.83
CA VAL A 171 -8.90 8.98 12.10
C VAL A 171 -7.44 8.61 11.89
N ASN A 172 -6.95 7.58 12.59
CA ASN A 172 -5.61 7.08 12.38
C ASN A 172 -5.43 6.58 10.94
N GLU A 173 -4.22 6.76 10.41
CA GLU A 173 -3.81 6.10 9.16
C GLU A 173 -3.85 4.57 9.35
N SER A 174 -4.36 3.85 8.35
CA SER A 174 -4.76 2.44 8.45
C SER A 174 -3.93 1.48 7.58
N GLU A 175 -2.99 1.97 6.78
CA GLU A 175 -2.18 1.17 5.85
C GLU A 175 -0.93 0.53 6.51
N ASN A 176 -0.79 0.57 7.84
CA ASN A 176 0.38 0.03 8.58
C ASN A 176 1.74 0.57 8.07
N LEU A 177 1.74 1.79 7.54
CA LEU A 177 2.92 2.46 6.98
C LEU A 177 3.72 3.21 8.04
N ARG A 178 3.10 3.51 9.17
CA ARG A 178 3.71 4.22 10.28
C ARG A 178 4.70 3.31 11.02
N ASP A 179 5.93 3.78 11.18
CA ASP A 179 6.94 3.18 12.06
C ASP A 179 6.67 3.58 13.51
N ARG A 180 6.65 4.89 13.76
CA ARG A 180 6.42 5.49 15.08
C ARG A 180 5.67 6.81 14.95
N GLY A 181 5.19 7.31 16.09
CA GLY A 181 4.50 8.60 16.21
C GLY A 181 3.00 8.52 15.95
N ASP A 182 2.41 9.65 15.56
CA ASP A 182 0.97 9.80 15.38
C ASP A 182 0.68 10.45 14.02
N TRP A 183 -0.03 9.69 13.18
CA TRP A 183 -0.39 10.06 11.82
C TRP A 183 -1.90 9.86 11.65
N LYS A 184 -2.59 10.97 11.39
CA LYS A 184 -4.03 11.01 11.22
C LYS A 184 -4.43 11.59 9.87
N GLN A 185 -5.62 11.25 9.44
CA GLN A 185 -6.20 11.72 8.18
C GLN A 185 -7.70 12.01 8.29
N LEU A 186 -8.18 12.87 7.41
CA LEU A 186 -9.60 13.16 7.18
C LEU A 186 -9.86 13.16 5.68
N GLU A 187 -10.45 12.08 5.17
CA GLU A 187 -10.78 11.95 3.74
C GLU A 187 -12.00 12.80 3.37
N LEU A 188 -11.83 13.66 2.36
CA LEU A 188 -12.91 14.50 1.80
C LEU A 188 -13.47 13.87 0.52
N PHE A 189 -12.59 13.33 -0.32
CA PHE A 189 -12.93 12.57 -1.51
C PHE A 189 -12.13 11.27 -1.52
N SER A 190 -12.79 10.16 -1.83
CA SER A 190 -12.16 8.84 -1.87
C SER A 190 -12.74 8.06 -3.03
N ARG A 191 -11.88 7.48 -3.87
CA ARG A 191 -12.30 6.71 -5.06
C ARG A 191 -13.27 7.48 -5.96
N GLY A 192 -13.00 8.78 -6.16
CA GLY A 192 -13.80 9.66 -7.01
C GLY A 192 -15.17 10.04 -6.43
N THR A 193 -15.43 9.74 -5.16
CA THR A 193 -16.70 10.01 -4.48
C THR A 193 -16.49 10.95 -3.30
N ARG A 194 -17.44 11.87 -3.10
CA ARG A 194 -17.47 12.80 -1.98
C ARG A 194 -17.84 12.09 -0.69
N VAL A 195 -17.11 12.37 0.39
CA VAL A 195 -17.43 11.88 1.72
C VAL A 195 -18.33 12.91 2.41
N GLU A 196 -19.64 12.75 2.24
CA GLU A 196 -20.68 13.70 2.68
C GLU A 196 -20.45 14.23 4.10
N ARG A 197 -20.24 13.33 5.07
CA ARG A 197 -20.02 13.68 6.49
C ARG A 197 -18.80 14.59 6.68
N ASN A 198 -17.70 14.31 5.98
CA ASN A 198 -16.45 15.04 6.16
C ASN A 198 -16.47 16.36 5.38
N CYS A 199 -17.09 16.39 4.20
CA CYS A 199 -17.31 17.64 3.48
C CYS A 199 -18.35 18.55 4.13
N GLY A 200 -19.31 18.02 4.89
CA GLY A 200 -20.18 18.83 5.76
C GLY A 200 -19.40 19.50 6.90
N ARG A 201 -18.26 18.94 7.30
CA ARG A 201 -17.34 19.50 8.32
C ARG A 201 -16.31 20.46 7.71
N ALA A 202 -15.88 20.22 6.48
CA ALA A 202 -14.94 21.05 5.71
C ALA A 202 -15.58 21.62 4.42
N PRO A 203 -16.67 22.42 4.53
CA PRO A 203 -17.43 22.87 3.37
C PRO A 203 -16.64 23.79 2.42
N LEU A 204 -15.69 24.58 2.92
CA LEU A 204 -14.88 25.45 2.07
C LEU A 204 -13.94 24.60 1.22
N THR A 205 -13.15 23.73 1.84
CA THR A 205 -12.15 22.91 1.13
C THR A 205 -12.81 22.01 0.10
N CYS A 206 -13.95 21.38 0.44
CA CYS A 206 -14.66 20.55 -0.53
C CYS A 206 -15.20 21.36 -1.72
N ARG A 207 -15.72 22.57 -1.49
CA ARG A 207 -16.18 23.45 -2.57
C ARG A 207 -15.06 23.85 -3.50
N LEU A 208 -13.88 24.19 -2.97
CA LEU A 208 -12.71 24.54 -3.79
C LEU A 208 -12.30 23.39 -4.73
N VAL A 209 -12.26 22.17 -4.19
CA VAL A 209 -11.93 20.96 -4.98
C VAL A 209 -13.02 20.68 -6.02
N GLU A 210 -14.29 20.86 -5.65
CA GLU A 210 -15.43 20.66 -6.53
C GLU A 210 -15.47 21.63 -7.70
N GLN A 211 -15.21 22.90 -7.42
CA GLN A 211 -15.30 23.98 -8.38
C GLN A 211 -14.06 24.04 -9.27
N TYR A 212 -12.87 23.86 -8.70
CA TYR A 212 -11.63 24.16 -9.40
C TYR A 212 -10.81 22.93 -9.79
N PHE A 213 -11.02 21.75 -9.19
CA PHE A 213 -10.17 20.59 -9.49
C PHE A 213 -10.95 19.29 -9.77
N PRO A 214 -11.70 19.22 -10.89
CA PRO A 214 -12.48 18.03 -11.27
C PRO A 214 -11.65 16.75 -11.34
N ALA A 215 -10.40 16.84 -11.82
CA ALA A 215 -9.50 15.69 -11.92
C ALA A 215 -9.18 15.07 -10.54
N ALA A 216 -8.98 15.89 -9.50
CA ALA A 216 -8.81 15.40 -8.14
C ALA A 216 -10.13 14.86 -7.55
N ARG A 217 -11.23 15.59 -7.74
CA ARG A 217 -12.58 15.21 -7.25
C ARG A 217 -13.01 13.82 -7.73
N THR A 218 -12.81 13.54 -9.01
CA THR A 218 -13.32 12.34 -9.70
C THR A 218 -12.29 11.21 -9.82
N CYS A 219 -11.09 11.38 -9.25
CA CYS A 219 -10.02 10.39 -9.34
C CYS A 219 -10.39 9.10 -8.60
N LYS A 220 -10.83 8.08 -9.34
CA LYS A 220 -11.20 6.75 -8.80
C LYS A 220 -10.05 6.01 -8.12
N ARG A 221 -8.81 6.34 -8.50
CA ARG A 221 -7.59 5.76 -7.91
C ARG A 221 -6.96 6.69 -6.87
N GLY A 222 -7.58 7.83 -6.55
CA GLY A 222 -7.03 8.87 -5.70
C GLY A 222 -7.89 9.15 -4.48
N GLN A 223 -7.40 10.10 -3.69
CA GLN A 223 -8.06 10.66 -2.53
C GLN A 223 -7.70 12.14 -2.43
N VAL A 224 -8.61 12.92 -1.86
CA VAL A 224 -8.33 14.27 -1.36
C VAL A 224 -8.62 14.23 0.14
N LYS A 225 -7.62 14.63 0.94
CA LYS A 225 -7.69 14.49 2.39
C LYS A 225 -6.81 15.50 3.10
N PHE A 226 -7.20 15.86 4.32
CA PHE A 226 -6.24 16.43 5.27
C PHE A 226 -5.38 15.31 5.85
N SER A 227 -4.10 15.57 6.03
CA SER A 227 -3.14 14.65 6.62
C SER A 227 -2.34 15.39 7.69
N VAL A 228 -2.32 14.86 8.90
CA VAL A 228 -1.68 15.47 10.06
C VAL A 228 -0.68 14.48 10.64
N MET A 229 0.59 14.90 10.71
CA MET A 229 1.64 14.15 11.39
C MET A 229 2.14 14.96 12.58
N HIS A 230 2.18 14.32 13.75
CA HIS A 230 2.76 14.94 14.95
C HIS A 230 4.29 14.76 15.00
N PRO A 231 5.01 15.60 15.76
CA PRO A 231 6.45 15.43 15.96
C PRO A 231 6.83 14.02 16.41
N GLY A 232 7.99 13.55 15.95
CA GLY A 232 8.48 12.19 16.23
C GLY A 232 7.88 11.10 15.33
N THR A 233 7.02 11.46 14.37
CA THR A 233 6.45 10.52 13.40
C THR A 233 7.46 10.15 12.32
N HIS A 234 7.59 8.86 12.05
CA HIS A 234 8.33 8.33 10.91
C HIS A 234 7.44 7.34 10.16
N VAL A 235 7.45 7.43 8.84
CA VAL A 235 6.70 6.56 7.93
C VAL A 235 7.72 5.72 7.18
N TRP A 236 7.54 4.40 7.17
CA TRP A 236 8.42 3.48 6.44
C TRP A 236 8.46 3.83 4.95
N PRO A 237 9.58 3.56 4.25
CA PRO A 237 9.62 3.62 2.79
C PRO A 237 8.52 2.76 2.19
N HIS A 238 7.69 3.32 1.31
CA HIS A 238 6.57 2.61 0.71
C HIS A 238 6.30 3.10 -0.72
N CYS A 239 5.50 2.36 -1.47
CA CYS A 239 4.97 2.81 -2.76
C CYS A 239 3.45 2.74 -2.78
N GLY A 240 2.83 3.68 -3.49
CA GLY A 240 1.41 3.58 -3.81
C GLY A 240 1.12 2.39 -4.74
N PRO A 241 -0.15 1.96 -4.82
CA PRO A 241 -0.52 0.76 -5.56
C PRO A 241 -0.51 0.94 -7.09
N THR A 242 -0.50 2.18 -7.61
CA THR A 242 -0.73 2.48 -9.03
C THR A 242 0.13 3.66 -9.51
N ASN A 243 0.57 3.61 -10.78
CA ASN A 243 1.20 4.74 -11.46
C ASN A 243 0.20 5.76 -12.06
N CYS A 244 -1.10 5.51 -11.97
CA CYS A 244 -2.13 6.33 -12.63
C CYS A 244 -2.57 7.57 -11.82
N ARG A 245 -1.75 8.02 -10.86
CA ARG A 245 -2.04 9.23 -10.07
C ARG A 245 -0.75 9.93 -9.68
N ILE A 246 -0.80 11.26 -9.67
CA ILE A 246 0.20 12.11 -9.03
C ILE A 246 -0.43 12.64 -7.74
N ARG A 247 0.38 12.79 -6.68
CA ARG A 247 -0.08 13.31 -5.39
C ARG A 247 0.50 14.71 -5.18
N ALA A 248 -0.37 15.71 -5.14
CA ALA A 248 -0.02 17.06 -4.72
C ALA A 248 -0.13 17.17 -3.19
N HIS A 249 0.83 17.84 -2.55
CA HIS A 249 0.79 18.20 -1.14
C HIS A 249 0.79 19.72 -1.02
N LEU A 250 -0.25 20.28 -0.39
CA LEU A 250 -0.31 21.69 -0.01
C LEU A 250 0.09 21.80 1.47
N GLY A 251 1.18 22.50 1.76
CA GLY A 251 1.62 22.76 3.13
C GLY A 251 0.66 23.73 3.83
N LEU A 252 0.07 23.32 4.95
CA LEU A 252 -0.87 24.14 5.72
C LEU A 252 -0.25 24.68 7.01
N SER A 253 0.38 23.80 7.80
CA SER A 253 1.19 24.14 8.97
C SER A 253 2.38 23.21 8.97
N VAL A 254 3.57 23.74 8.65
CA VAL A 254 4.78 22.95 8.40
C VAL A 254 5.88 23.41 9.36
N PRO A 255 6.09 22.70 10.48
CA PRO A 255 7.18 22.99 11.40
C PRO A 255 8.56 22.72 10.75
N PRO A 256 9.64 23.37 11.24
CA PRO A 256 10.99 23.06 10.80
C PRO A 256 11.35 21.60 11.10
N GLY A 257 12.23 21.02 10.27
CA GLY A 257 12.61 19.60 10.38
C GLY A 257 11.61 18.62 9.78
N THR A 258 10.58 19.10 9.08
CA THR A 258 9.67 18.29 8.28
C THR A 258 10.25 18.07 6.90
N TYR A 259 10.34 16.82 6.44
CA TYR A 259 10.82 16.48 5.09
C TYR A 259 10.13 15.23 4.55
N ILE A 260 10.15 15.06 3.24
CA ILE A 260 9.70 13.88 2.49
C ILE A 260 10.77 13.48 1.48
N ARG A 261 11.08 12.18 1.42
CA ARG A 261 11.98 11.61 0.41
C ARG A 261 11.19 10.82 -0.62
N VAL A 262 11.41 11.10 -1.89
CA VAL A 262 10.85 10.35 -3.03
C VAL A 262 12.00 9.91 -3.92
N ALA A 263 12.19 8.60 -4.05
CA ALA A 263 13.40 8.01 -4.62
C ALA A 263 14.67 8.51 -3.90
N GLU A 264 15.56 9.20 -4.61
CA GLU A 264 16.85 9.70 -4.12
C GLU A 264 16.78 11.17 -3.65
N GLU A 265 15.69 11.88 -3.93
CA GLU A 265 15.55 13.30 -3.63
C GLU A 265 14.71 13.53 -2.35
N THR A 266 15.18 14.42 -1.48
CA THR A 266 14.50 14.82 -0.23
C THR A 266 14.12 16.30 -0.30
N ARG A 267 12.89 16.63 0.09
CA ARG A 267 12.35 18.01 0.16
C ARG A 267 11.68 18.28 1.49
#